data_AF-A0A7J7TLH1-F1
#
_entry.id   AF-A0A7J7TLH1-F1
#
_cell.length_a   1.000
_cell.length_b   1.000
_cell.length_c   1.000
_cell.angle_alpha   90.00
_cell.angle_beta   90.00
_cell.angle_gamma   90.00
#
_symmetry.space_group_name_H-M   'P 1'
#
loop_
_entity.id
_entity.type
_entity.pdbx_description
1 polymer ?
#
loop_
_entity_poly.entity_id
_entity_poly.type
_entity_poly.pdbx_seq_one_letter_code
_entity_poly.pdbx_strand_id
1 'polypeptide(L)'
;MASRLLRGTGALVAQALRARGPRAAAAVRSMASGGGVPTDDEQATGLEREVMLAARKGLDPYNMLAPKAASGTKEDPNLVPSITNKRIVGCICEEDNSAVIWFWVHKGETQRCPSCGTHYKLVPHQLSH
;
A
#
# COMPACT_ATOMS: atom_id res chain seq x y z
N MET A 1 -22.46 56.51 51.38
CA MET A 1 -23.45 55.67 52.11
C MET A 1 -24.50 55.24 51.10
N ALA A 2 -24.89 53.95 51.14
CA ALA A 2 -25.79 53.22 50.22
C ALA A 2 -25.18 52.93 48.82
N SER A 3 -25.35 51.77 48.19
CA SER A 3 -26.23 50.63 48.45
C SER A 3 -25.66 49.36 47.82
N ARG A 4 -25.98 48.21 48.42
CA ARG A 4 -25.75 46.85 47.94
C ARG A 4 -26.41 46.62 46.58
N LEU A 5 -25.86 45.72 45.78
CA LEU A 5 -26.63 44.74 45.00
C LEU A 5 -25.70 43.59 44.55
N LEU A 6 -25.80 42.46 45.26
CA LEU A 6 -25.40 41.14 44.80
C LEU A 6 -26.32 40.73 43.65
N ARG A 7 -25.78 40.38 42.49
CA ARG A 7 -26.44 39.51 41.52
C ARG A 7 -25.42 38.53 40.95
N GLY A 8 -25.44 37.32 41.49
CA GLY A 8 -24.81 36.16 40.86
C GLY A 8 -25.54 35.84 39.56
N THR A 9 -24.77 35.55 38.52
CA THR A 9 -25.26 34.99 37.27
C THR A 9 -24.62 33.62 37.11
N GLY A 10 -25.47 32.60 37.10
CA GLY A 10 -25.10 31.18 37.15
C GLY A 10 -24.28 30.71 35.95
N ALA A 11 -23.48 29.67 36.20
CA ALA A 11 -22.79 28.92 35.18
C ALA A 11 -23.80 28.09 34.37
N LEU A 12 -23.93 28.37 33.07
CA LEU A 12 -24.59 27.48 32.14
C LEU A 12 -23.62 26.37 31.74
N VAL A 13 -23.78 25.19 32.31
CA VAL A 13 -23.11 23.97 31.84
C VAL A 13 -23.83 23.50 30.58
N ALA A 14 -23.27 23.83 29.41
CA ALA A 14 -23.73 23.26 28.15
C ALA A 14 -23.25 21.80 28.06
N GLN A 15 -24.15 20.84 28.27
CA GLN A 15 -23.89 19.44 27.95
C GLN A 15 -23.79 19.31 26.43
N ALA A 16 -22.59 19.08 25.92
CA ALA A 16 -22.37 18.74 24.53
C ALA A 16 -22.98 17.35 24.25
N LEU A 17 -24.14 17.33 23.60
CA LEU A 17 -24.69 16.13 23.00
C LEU A 17 -23.73 15.66 21.90
N ARG A 18 -22.93 14.62 22.18
CA ARG A 18 -22.19 13.90 21.14
C ARG A 18 -23.21 13.21 20.25
N ALA A 19 -23.54 13.80 19.12
CA ALA A 19 -24.25 13.13 18.04
C ALA A 19 -23.39 11.92 17.59
N ARG A 20 -23.82 10.71 17.95
CA ARG A 20 -23.32 9.49 17.32
C ARG A 20 -23.80 9.54 15.87
N GLY A 21 -22.91 9.95 14.97
CA GLY A 21 -23.14 9.79 13.54
C GLY A 21 -23.51 8.34 13.22
N PRO A 22 -24.29 8.09 12.15
CA PRO A 22 -24.71 6.75 11.81
C PRO A 22 -23.45 5.88 11.62
N ARG A 23 -23.37 4.79 12.37
CA ARG A 23 -22.44 3.70 12.03
C ARG A 23 -22.80 3.30 10.60
N ALA A 24 -21.89 3.50 9.66
CA ALA A 24 -22.05 2.99 8.32
C ALA A 24 -22.36 1.50 8.45
N ALA A 25 -23.60 1.11 8.12
CA ALA A 25 -23.95 -0.29 8.03
C ALA A 25 -23.00 -0.89 7.00
N ALA A 26 -22.29 -1.96 7.38
CA ALA A 26 -21.54 -2.73 6.40
C ALA A 26 -22.51 -3.10 5.28
N ALA A 27 -22.17 -2.75 4.04
CA ALA A 27 -22.99 -3.08 2.90
C ALA A 27 -23.07 -4.61 2.77
N VAL A 28 -24.14 -5.21 3.29
CA VAL A 28 -24.46 -6.62 3.06
C VAL A 28 -24.96 -6.70 1.63
N ARG A 29 -24.14 -7.23 0.72
CA ARG A 29 -24.55 -7.45 -0.67
C ARG A 29 -25.60 -8.55 -0.71
N SER A 30 -26.65 -8.33 -1.50
CA SER A 30 -27.70 -9.32 -1.76
C SER A 30 -27.06 -10.59 -2.30
N MET A 31 -27.36 -11.74 -1.67
CA MET A 31 -27.14 -13.05 -2.31
C MET A 31 -27.88 -13.04 -3.66
N ALA A 32 -27.25 -13.55 -4.72
CA ALA A 32 -27.80 -13.56 -6.07
C ALA A 32 -29.23 -14.14 -6.05
N SER A 33 -30.22 -13.29 -6.31
CA SER A 33 -31.64 -13.63 -6.19
C SER A 33 -32.16 -14.53 -7.32
N GLY A 34 -31.29 -14.99 -8.23
CA GLY A 34 -31.65 -15.69 -9.47
C GLY A 34 -31.14 -17.12 -9.63
N GLY A 35 -30.57 -17.74 -8.58
CA GLY A 35 -29.89 -19.04 -8.71
C GLY A 35 -28.56 -18.95 -9.49
N GLY A 36 -27.75 -20.02 -9.46
CA GLY A 36 -26.44 -20.10 -10.10
C GLY A 36 -25.24 -20.00 -9.14
N VAL A 37 -24.04 -20.20 -9.69
CA VAL A 37 -22.76 -20.07 -8.95
C VAL A 37 -22.22 -18.64 -9.15
N PRO A 38 -21.91 -17.89 -8.08
CA PRO A 38 -21.38 -16.53 -8.18
C PRO A 38 -20.04 -16.45 -8.91
N THR A 39 -19.81 -15.35 -9.62
CA THR A 39 -18.52 -15.05 -10.29
C THR A 39 -17.54 -14.33 -9.35
N ASP A 40 -16.25 -14.34 -9.68
CA ASP A 40 -15.23 -13.64 -8.89
C ASP A 40 -15.45 -12.13 -8.84
N ASP A 41 -15.98 -11.53 -9.91
CA ASP A 41 -16.33 -10.11 -9.91
C ASP A 41 -17.37 -9.74 -8.83
N GLU A 42 -18.27 -10.68 -8.54
CA GLU A 42 -19.37 -10.53 -7.60
C GLU A 42 -18.97 -10.88 -6.16
N GLN A 43 -18.18 -11.94 -5.98
CA GLN A 43 -17.93 -12.54 -4.65
C GLN A 43 -16.48 -12.45 -4.17
N ALA A 44 -15.48 -12.27 -5.05
CA ALA A 44 -14.09 -12.13 -4.60
C ALA A 44 -13.95 -10.94 -3.64
N THR A 45 -13.23 -11.15 -2.56
CA THR A 45 -13.08 -10.18 -1.45
C THR A 45 -11.63 -10.10 -0.96
N GLY A 46 -11.33 -9.13 -0.11
CA GLY A 46 -9.99 -8.92 0.46
C GLY A 46 -8.89 -8.82 -0.61
N LEU A 47 -7.74 -9.45 -0.32
CA LEU A 47 -6.56 -9.42 -1.18
C LEU A 47 -6.81 -10.03 -2.57
N GLU A 48 -7.66 -11.05 -2.67
CA GLU A 48 -8.05 -11.66 -3.95
C GLU A 48 -8.69 -10.63 -4.87
N ARG A 49 -9.66 -9.87 -4.35
CA ARG A 49 -10.32 -8.79 -5.12
C ARG A 49 -9.34 -7.70 -5.51
N GLU A 50 -8.45 -7.31 -4.60
CA GLU A 50 -7.46 -6.26 -4.85
C GLU A 50 -6.49 -6.65 -5.97
N VAL A 51 -5.93 -7.87 -5.92
CA VAL A 51 -5.06 -8.41 -6.97
C VAL A 51 -5.79 -8.49 -8.30
N MET A 52 -7.02 -9.01 -8.32
CA MET A 52 -7.84 -9.11 -9.54
C MET A 52 -8.09 -7.73 -10.18
N LEU A 53 -8.45 -6.73 -9.38
CA LEU A 53 -8.69 -5.36 -9.87
C LEU A 53 -7.41 -4.66 -10.32
N ALA A 54 -6.28 -4.90 -9.65
CA ALA A 54 -4.98 -4.37 -10.04
C ALA A 54 -4.50 -4.97 -11.37
N ALA A 55 -4.62 -6.29 -11.52
CA ALA A 55 -4.27 -7.00 -12.76
C ALA A 55 -5.09 -6.49 -13.96
N ARG A 56 -6.39 -6.22 -13.78
CA ARG A 56 -7.24 -5.62 -14.83
C ARG A 56 -6.76 -4.23 -15.27
N LYS A 57 -6.07 -3.49 -14.40
CA LYS A 57 -5.44 -2.19 -14.70
C LYS A 57 -4.01 -2.31 -15.24
N GLY A 58 -3.50 -3.54 -15.40
CA GLY A 58 -2.10 -3.79 -15.77
C GLY A 58 -1.10 -3.43 -14.67
N LEU A 59 -1.55 -3.39 -13.42
CA LEU A 59 -0.70 -3.11 -12.25
C LEU A 59 -0.38 -4.39 -11.49
N ASP A 60 0.79 -4.43 -10.87
CA ASP A 60 1.24 -5.55 -10.02
C ASP A 60 1.78 -5.07 -8.67
N PRO A 61 0.91 -4.56 -7.77
CA PRO A 61 1.33 -4.08 -6.45
C PRO A 61 1.82 -5.22 -5.55
N TYR A 62 1.36 -6.44 -5.80
CA TYR A 62 1.64 -7.62 -4.95
C TYR A 62 2.77 -8.52 -5.49
N ASN A 63 3.51 -8.06 -6.51
CA ASN A 63 4.70 -8.73 -7.07
C ASN A 63 4.41 -10.17 -7.55
N MET A 64 3.29 -10.36 -8.25
CA MET A 64 2.91 -11.62 -8.87
C MET A 64 3.69 -11.93 -10.15
N LEU A 65 4.25 -10.89 -10.79
CA LEU A 65 5.00 -11.01 -12.04
C LEU A 65 6.50 -10.81 -11.79
N ALA A 66 7.31 -11.45 -12.61
CA ALA A 66 8.74 -11.15 -12.65
C ALA A 66 8.96 -9.70 -13.12
N PRO A 67 9.77 -8.90 -12.41
CA PRO A 67 10.06 -7.54 -12.82
C PRO A 67 10.84 -7.55 -14.14
N LYS A 68 10.55 -6.57 -15.01
CA LYS A 68 11.31 -6.37 -16.25
C LYS A 68 12.68 -5.77 -15.91
N ALA A 69 13.73 -6.36 -16.45
CA ALA A 69 15.09 -5.84 -16.32
C ALA A 69 15.24 -4.53 -17.12
N ALA A 70 15.91 -3.54 -16.53
CA ALA A 70 16.45 -2.37 -17.21
C ALA A 70 17.84 -2.70 -17.78
N SER A 71 18.49 -1.74 -18.46
CA SER A 71 19.87 -1.95 -18.95
C SER A 71 20.89 -2.19 -17.82
N GLY A 72 20.59 -1.74 -16.60
CA GLY A 72 21.45 -1.95 -15.44
C GLY A 72 22.66 -1.02 -15.37
N THR A 73 22.64 0.03 -16.19
CA THR A 73 23.66 1.10 -16.20
C THR A 73 23.42 2.09 -15.06
N LYS A 74 24.36 3.02 -14.84
CA LYS A 74 24.21 4.03 -13.80
C LYS A 74 23.07 5.00 -14.12
N GLU A 75 22.89 5.28 -15.41
CA GLU A 75 21.90 6.19 -15.98
C GLU A 75 20.52 5.53 -16.07
N ASP A 76 20.47 4.22 -16.32
CA ASP A 76 19.25 3.41 -16.39
C ASP A 76 19.37 2.17 -15.45
N PRO A 77 19.28 2.39 -14.12
CA PRO A 77 19.37 1.33 -13.13
C PRO A 77 18.06 0.53 -13.03
N ASN A 78 18.15 -0.70 -12.55
CA ASN A 78 16.96 -1.48 -12.20
C ASN A 78 16.23 -0.83 -11.03
N LEU A 79 14.99 -0.39 -11.26
CA LEU A 79 14.17 0.20 -10.21
C LEU A 79 13.60 -0.90 -9.32
N VAL A 80 13.76 -0.75 -8.01
CA VAL A 80 13.34 -1.73 -7.01
C VAL A 80 12.25 -1.10 -6.14
N PRO A 81 10.97 -1.30 -6.44
CA PRO A 81 9.86 -0.77 -5.66
C PRO A 81 9.89 -1.32 -4.23
N SER A 82 9.75 -0.46 -3.22
CA SER A 82 9.73 -0.88 -1.82
C SER A 82 8.81 -0.01 -0.99
N ILE A 83 8.01 -0.66 -0.13
CA ILE A 83 7.20 0.00 0.90
C ILE A 83 8.03 0.43 2.13
N THR A 84 9.28 -0.04 2.22
CA THR A 84 10.22 0.31 3.30
C THR A 84 11.51 0.92 2.75
N ASN A 85 12.43 1.29 3.65
CA ASN A 85 13.73 1.86 3.30
C ASN A 85 14.78 0.85 2.80
N LYS A 86 14.46 -0.45 2.68
CA LYS A 86 15.35 -1.45 2.09
C LYS A 86 14.59 -2.67 1.56
N ARG A 87 15.06 -3.27 0.48
CA ARG A 87 14.51 -4.50 -0.12
C ARG A 87 15.64 -5.46 -0.49
N ILE A 88 15.43 -6.75 -0.28
CA ILE A 88 16.36 -7.80 -0.75
C ILE A 88 16.23 -7.89 -2.26
N VAL A 89 17.36 -7.88 -2.95
CA VAL A 89 17.47 -8.12 -4.39
C VAL A 89 18.26 -9.40 -4.61
N GLY A 90 17.75 -10.24 -5.52
CA GLY A 90 18.47 -11.37 -6.10
C GLY A 90 18.90 -11.02 -7.52
N CYS A 91 20.20 -11.01 -7.78
CA CYS A 91 20.76 -10.77 -9.11
C CYS A 91 21.20 -12.11 -9.73
N ILE A 92 20.62 -12.44 -10.87
CA ILE A 92 21.10 -13.49 -11.77
C ILE A 92 22.00 -12.77 -12.79
N CYS A 93 23.32 -12.86 -12.61
CA CYS A 93 24.27 -12.02 -13.35
C CYS A 93 24.31 -12.30 -14.86
N GLU A 94 24.07 -13.54 -15.25
CA GLU A 94 24.04 -14.03 -16.63
C GLU A 94 22.87 -15.02 -16.72
N GLU A 95 22.26 -15.17 -17.90
CA GLU A 95 21.00 -15.90 -18.10
C GLU A 95 21.04 -17.34 -17.56
N ASP A 96 22.15 -18.05 -17.79
CA ASP A 96 22.32 -19.46 -17.40
C ASP A 96 22.95 -19.66 -16.02
N ASN A 97 23.12 -18.60 -15.22
CA ASN A 97 23.71 -18.73 -13.89
C ASN A 97 22.80 -19.51 -12.95
N SER A 98 23.36 -20.56 -12.34
CA SER A 98 22.70 -21.37 -11.33
C SER A 98 22.71 -20.75 -9.92
N ALA A 99 23.54 -19.74 -9.69
CA ALA A 99 23.68 -19.06 -8.42
C ALA A 99 23.09 -17.64 -8.47
N VAL A 100 22.24 -17.32 -7.48
CA VAL A 100 21.67 -15.98 -7.29
C VAL A 100 22.49 -15.21 -6.28
N ILE A 101 22.88 -13.99 -6.63
CA ILE A 101 23.61 -13.08 -5.73
C ILE A 101 22.60 -12.25 -4.94
N TRP A 102 22.54 -12.46 -3.63
CA TRP A 102 21.58 -11.81 -2.74
C TRP A 102 22.22 -10.65 -1.96
N PHE A 103 21.56 -9.49 -1.94
CA PHE A 103 22.01 -8.34 -1.15
C PHE A 103 20.86 -7.38 -0.83
N TRP A 104 21.08 -6.52 0.17
CA TRP A 104 20.12 -5.46 0.52
C TRP A 104 20.36 -4.20 -0.33
N VAL A 105 19.30 -3.74 -0.99
CA VAL A 105 19.26 -2.39 -1.59
C VAL A 105 18.52 -1.48 -0.63
N HIS A 106 19.17 -0.39 -0.26
CA HIS A 106 18.72 0.63 0.67
C HIS A 106 18.21 1.87 -0.08
N LYS A 107 17.37 2.65 0.61
CA LYS A 107 16.96 3.97 0.15
C LYS A 107 18.18 4.88 0.09
N GLY A 108 18.34 5.61 -1.00
CA GLY A 108 19.45 6.54 -1.17
C GLY A 108 20.04 6.42 -2.57
N GLU A 109 21.36 6.43 -2.65
CA GLU A 109 22.10 6.31 -3.92
C GLU A 109 21.89 4.94 -4.59
N THR A 110 22.19 4.90 -5.89
CA THR A 110 22.16 3.66 -6.66
C THR A 110 23.23 2.72 -6.16
N GLN A 111 22.87 1.47 -5.88
CA GLN A 111 23.78 0.42 -5.44
C GLN A 111 24.05 -0.57 -6.56
N ARG A 112 25.12 -1.36 -6.43
CA ARG A 112 25.56 -2.30 -7.46
C ARG A 112 25.53 -3.73 -6.94
N CYS A 113 25.24 -4.69 -7.82
CA CYS A 113 25.47 -6.10 -7.54
C CYS A 113 26.96 -6.32 -7.21
N PRO A 114 27.30 -7.02 -6.12
CA PRO A 114 28.69 -7.23 -5.71
C PRO A 114 29.48 -8.16 -6.66
N SER A 115 28.81 -8.85 -7.59
CA SER A 115 29.43 -9.74 -8.57
C SER A 115 29.56 -9.06 -9.94
N CYS A 116 28.46 -8.79 -10.65
CA CYS A 116 28.51 -8.24 -12.02
C CYS A 116 28.50 -6.71 -12.10
N GLY A 117 28.21 -6.01 -10.99
CA GLY A 117 28.19 -4.55 -10.96
C GLY A 117 26.95 -3.90 -11.57
N THR A 118 25.90 -4.65 -11.94
CA THR A 118 24.59 -4.13 -12.37
C THR A 118 23.99 -3.19 -11.33
N HIS A 119 23.43 -2.07 -11.78
CA HIS A 119 22.89 -1.02 -10.92
C HIS A 119 21.44 -1.25 -10.52
N TYR A 120 21.13 -0.94 -9.26
CA TYR A 120 19.81 -1.03 -8.64
C TYR A 120 19.51 0.23 -7.84
N LYS A 121 18.30 0.75 -8.00
CA LYS A 121 17.82 1.94 -7.29
C LYS A 121 16.53 1.62 -6.54
N LEU A 122 16.53 1.79 -5.22
CA LEU A 122 15.30 1.67 -4.44
C LEU A 122 14.37 2.83 -4.77
N VAL A 123 13.13 2.52 -5.18
CA VAL A 123 12.07 3.51 -5.40
C VAL A 123 10.94 3.32 -4.40
N PRO A 124 10.38 4.39 -3.82
CA PRO A 124 9.22 4.28 -2.96
C PRO A 124 8.05 3.65 -3.70
N HIS A 125 7.43 2.65 -3.09
CA HIS A 125 6.19 2.04 -3.56
C HIS A 125 5.12 2.27 -2.50
N GLN A 126 3.97 2.80 -2.91
CA GLN A 126 2.82 2.94 -2.04
C GLN A 126 1.80 1.89 -2.42
N LEU A 127 1.48 1.01 -1.47
CA LEU A 127 0.35 0.12 -1.61
C LEU A 127 -0.92 0.87 -1.21
N SER A 128 -1.95 0.82 -2.06
CA SER A 128 -3.26 1.37 -1.77
C SER A 128 -4.05 0.36 -0.95
N HIS A 129 -3.94 0.44 0.37
CA HIS A 129 -4.92 -0.15 1.30
C HIS A 129 -5.58 0.98 2.07
#